data_AF-A0A2Z2PR64-F1
#
_entry.id   AF-A0A2Z2PR64-F1
#
_cell.length_a   1.000
_cell.length_b   1.000
_cell.length_c   1.000
_cell.angle_alpha   90.00
_cell.angle_beta   90.00
_cell.angle_gamma   90.00
#
_symmetry.space_group_name_H-M   'P 1'
#
loop_
_entity.id
_entity.type
_entity.pdbx_description
1 polymer ?
#
loop_
_entity_poly.entity_id
_entity_poly.type
_entity_poly.pdbx_seq_one_letter_code
_entity_poly.pdbx_strand_id
1 'polypeptide(L)'
;MSAHLAFLAPIGTVLAWSNGQPRPPERHRKKLSAWKTNNSRGRLIRKQDERGAGNINLPPSFTLHEGDYGSGGVIAIRVHRTFSLETSLMFTIVERPAVGSCRVFDRPGDSADLVHLATSRKAAEEWLTTHGYPSAVLEDVTADEIAADVVEGRAAA
;
A
#
# COMPACT_ATOMS: atom_id res chain seq x y z
N MET A 1 3.01 -4.30 14.54
CA MET A 1 1.78 -3.49 14.77
C MET A 1 0.56 -4.20 14.17
N SER A 2 -0.66 -3.85 14.59
CA SER A 2 -1.91 -4.44 14.08
C SER A 2 -2.32 -3.85 12.71
N ALA A 3 -3.36 -4.40 12.10
CA ALA A 3 -3.93 -3.88 10.86
C ALA A 3 -4.52 -2.47 11.01
N HIS A 4 -5.05 -2.13 12.19
CA HIS A 4 -5.55 -0.79 12.50
C HIS A 4 -4.43 0.26 12.43
N LEU A 5 -3.27 -0.05 13.01
CA LEU A 5 -2.09 0.83 12.93
C LEU A 5 -1.52 0.89 11.52
N ALA A 6 -1.57 -0.21 10.77
CA ALA A 6 -1.19 -0.20 9.36
C ALA A 6 -2.10 0.68 8.49
N PHE A 7 -3.38 0.79 8.84
CA PHE A 7 -4.36 1.63 8.14
C PHE A 7 -4.15 3.13 8.38
N LEU A 8 -3.62 3.50 9.55
CA LEU A 8 -3.30 4.89 9.85
C LEU A 8 -2.10 5.40 9.05
N ALA A 9 -1.23 4.50 8.59
CA ALA A 9 -0.07 4.86 7.79
C ALA A 9 -0.42 5.69 6.55
N PRO A 10 0.42 6.67 6.16
CA PRO A 10 0.23 7.44 4.94
C PRO A 10 0.24 6.53 3.70
N ILE A 11 -0.63 6.83 2.73
CA ILE A 11 -0.59 6.15 1.42
C ILE A 11 0.82 6.33 0.81
N GLY A 12 1.34 5.30 0.14
CA GLY A 12 2.72 5.25 -0.35
C GLY A 12 3.71 4.60 0.61
N THR A 13 3.33 4.37 1.87
CA THR A 13 4.14 3.61 2.85
C THR A 13 4.31 2.16 2.39
N VAL A 14 5.53 1.62 2.51
CA VAL A 14 5.79 0.19 2.31
C VAL A 14 5.61 -0.54 3.62
N LEU A 15 4.68 -1.49 3.63
CA LEU A 15 4.35 -2.33 4.77
C LEU A 15 4.79 -3.76 4.50
N ALA A 16 5.47 -4.37 5.45
CA ALA A 16 5.65 -5.82 5.50
C ALA A 16 4.53 -6.42 6.37
N TRP A 17 4.01 -7.59 5.99
CA TRP A 17 3.07 -8.37 6.81
C TRP A 17 3.63 -9.76 7.10
N SER A 18 3.24 -10.32 8.25
CA SER A 18 3.64 -11.66 8.68
C SER A 18 2.55 -12.32 9.52
N ASN A 19 2.41 -13.64 9.40
CA ASN A 19 1.64 -14.47 10.32
C ASN A 19 2.48 -15.12 11.44
N GLY A 20 3.74 -14.68 11.60
CA GLY A 20 4.68 -15.17 12.62
C GLY A 20 5.24 -16.58 12.40
N GLN A 21 4.81 -17.28 11.34
CA GLN A 21 5.31 -18.63 11.06
C GLN A 21 6.75 -18.59 10.51
N PRO A 22 7.62 -19.54 10.88
CA PRO A 22 8.99 -19.58 10.38
C PRO A 22 9.04 -19.87 8.88
N ARG A 23 10.02 -19.27 8.19
CA ARG A 23 10.20 -19.46 6.74
C ARG A 23 10.54 -20.92 6.41
N PRO A 24 9.77 -21.60 5.54
CA PRO A 24 10.09 -22.95 5.12
C PRO A 24 11.40 -23.03 4.32
N PRO A 25 12.14 -24.16 4.38
CA PRO A 25 13.32 -24.39 3.54
C PRO A 25 12.99 -24.31 2.04
N GLU A 26 13.94 -23.84 1.23
CA GLU A 26 13.72 -23.58 -0.20
C GLU A 26 13.30 -24.81 -1.02
N ARG A 27 13.75 -26.00 -0.59
CA ARG A 27 13.34 -27.28 -1.20
C ARG A 27 11.83 -27.54 -1.11
N HIS A 28 11.12 -26.95 -0.13
CA HIS A 28 9.67 -27.13 0.04
C HIS A 28 8.88 -26.04 -0.72
N ARG A 29 9.04 -25.99 -2.04
CA ARG A 29 8.50 -24.93 -2.91
C ARG A 29 7.02 -24.59 -2.67
N LYS A 30 6.15 -25.61 -2.53
CA LYS A 30 4.72 -25.41 -2.23
C LYS A 30 4.48 -24.72 -0.88
N LYS A 31 5.15 -25.20 0.18
CA LYS A 31 5.06 -24.60 1.52
C LYS A 31 5.63 -23.18 1.53
N LEU A 32 6.76 -22.96 0.84
CA LEU A 32 7.37 -21.64 0.74
C LEU A 32 6.46 -20.65 0.00
N SER A 33 5.80 -21.07 -1.09
CA SER A 33 4.84 -20.23 -1.82
C SER A 33 3.63 -19.85 -0.94
N ALA A 34 3.05 -20.83 -0.25
CA ALA A 34 1.96 -20.58 0.71
C ALA A 34 2.40 -19.67 1.87
N TRP A 35 3.64 -19.83 2.35
CA TRP A 35 4.21 -18.98 3.39
C TRP A 35 4.37 -17.54 2.92
N LYS A 36 4.91 -17.32 1.70
CA LYS A 36 5.09 -15.97 1.12
C LYS A 36 3.79 -15.19 1.00
N THR A 37 2.67 -15.87 0.74
CA THR A 37 1.34 -15.22 0.70
C THR A 37 1.01 -14.47 2.00
N ASN A 38 1.43 -15.00 3.15
CA ASN A 38 1.19 -14.39 4.46
C ASN A 38 2.45 -13.73 5.05
N ASN A 39 3.55 -13.68 4.30
CA ASN A 39 4.85 -13.16 4.72
C ASN A 39 5.54 -12.47 3.55
N SER A 40 5.08 -11.26 3.24
CA SER A 40 5.59 -10.46 2.12
C SER A 40 5.49 -8.97 2.47
N ARG A 41 5.72 -8.11 1.49
CA ARG A 41 5.66 -6.65 1.65
C ARG A 41 5.04 -6.01 0.42
N GLY A 42 4.49 -4.82 0.59
CA GLY A 42 3.88 -4.07 -0.48
C GLY A 42 3.66 -2.62 -0.11
N ARG A 43 3.49 -1.78 -1.13
CA ARG A 43 3.20 -0.37 -0.96
C ARG A 43 1.72 -0.16 -0.73
N LEU A 44 1.35 0.57 0.30
CA LEU A 44 -0.02 1.00 0.55
C LEU A 44 -0.48 1.91 -0.59
N ILE A 45 -1.47 1.45 -1.37
CA ILE A 45 -1.97 2.17 -2.54
C ILE A 45 -3.39 2.68 -2.39
N ARG A 46 -4.18 2.09 -1.48
CA ARG A 46 -5.57 2.48 -1.25
C ARG A 46 -5.98 2.18 0.18
N LYS A 47 -6.78 3.07 0.75
CA LYS A 47 -7.51 2.89 2.00
C LYS A 47 -9.00 3.04 1.73
N GLN A 48 -9.82 2.22 2.37
CA GLN A 48 -11.27 2.27 2.26
C GLN A 48 -11.84 2.18 3.66
N ASP A 49 -12.61 3.19 4.05
CA ASP A 49 -13.37 3.16 5.30
C ASP A 49 -14.54 2.18 5.23
N GLU A 50 -15.22 2.03 6.38
CA GLU A 50 -16.44 1.23 6.45
C GLU A 50 -17.44 1.76 5.43
N ARG A 51 -18.00 0.84 4.63
CA ARG A 51 -19.00 1.19 3.62
C ARG A 51 -20.13 0.18 3.59
N GLY A 52 -21.33 0.69 3.37
CA GLY A 52 -22.48 -0.14 3.04
C GLY A 52 -22.38 -0.64 1.59
N ALA A 53 -22.56 -1.94 1.39
CA ALA A 53 -22.75 -2.56 0.09
C ALA A 53 -24.13 -3.24 0.07
N GLY A 54 -25.18 -2.48 -0.26
CA GLY A 54 -26.56 -2.95 -0.12
C GLY A 54 -26.93 -3.12 1.37
N ASN A 55 -27.29 -4.34 1.78
CA ASN A 55 -27.67 -4.64 3.17
C ASN A 55 -26.48 -5.11 4.04
N ILE A 56 -25.26 -5.07 3.54
CA ILE A 56 -24.06 -5.56 4.22
C ILE A 56 -23.10 -4.40 4.49
N ASN A 57 -22.65 -4.26 5.73
CA ASN A 57 -21.54 -3.37 6.07
C ASN A 57 -20.23 -4.10 5.84
N LEU A 58 -19.37 -3.52 5.00
CA LEU A 58 -18.01 -4.01 4.78
C LEU A 58 -17.07 -3.29 5.75
N PRO A 59 -16.27 -4.03 6.54
CA PRO A 59 -15.32 -3.41 7.45
C PRO A 59 -14.28 -2.59 6.67
N PRO A 60 -13.64 -1.60 7.30
CA PRO A 60 -12.56 -0.86 6.67
C PRO A 60 -11.46 -1.81 6.18
N SER A 61 -10.81 -1.43 5.09
CA SER A 61 -9.78 -2.23 4.46
C SER A 61 -8.74 -1.38 3.76
N PHE A 62 -7.56 -1.95 3.53
CA PHE A 62 -6.52 -1.30 2.75
C PHE A 62 -5.90 -2.26 1.75
N THR A 63 -5.39 -1.71 0.65
CA THR A 63 -4.77 -2.49 -0.43
C THR A 63 -3.29 -2.16 -0.53
N LEU A 64 -2.46 -3.20 -0.54
CA LEU A 64 -1.04 -3.14 -0.79
C LEU A 64 -0.71 -3.64 -2.21
N HIS A 65 0.12 -2.90 -2.92
CA HIS A 65 0.76 -3.34 -4.16
C HIS A 65 2.03 -4.14 -3.82
N GLU A 66 2.00 -5.46 -4.00
CA GLU A 66 3.09 -6.39 -3.69
C GLU A 66 4.18 -6.37 -4.77
N GLY A 67 3.79 -6.21 -6.04
CA GLY A 67 4.74 -6.06 -7.14
C GLY A 67 4.13 -6.23 -8.52
N ASP A 68 4.93 -5.87 -9.52
CA ASP A 68 4.63 -6.00 -10.94
C ASP A 68 5.43 -7.17 -11.54
N TYR A 69 4.78 -7.94 -12.40
CA TYR A 69 5.39 -9.07 -13.13
C TYR A 69 5.18 -8.90 -14.63
N GLY A 70 6.22 -9.17 -15.41
CA GLY A 70 6.18 -9.07 -16.85
C GLY A 70 7.55 -9.25 -17.49
N SER A 71 7.63 -9.01 -18.81
CA SER A 71 8.86 -9.18 -19.59
C SER A 71 9.02 -8.05 -20.60
N GLY A 72 10.26 -7.75 -20.98
CA GLY A 72 10.56 -6.73 -22.00
C GLY A 72 10.11 -5.31 -21.67
N GLY A 73 10.00 -4.95 -20.38
CA GLY A 73 9.52 -3.63 -19.95
C GLY A 73 7.99 -3.49 -19.92
N VAL A 74 7.25 -4.54 -20.29
CA VAL A 74 5.79 -4.56 -20.20
C VAL A 74 5.38 -5.21 -18.88
N ILE A 75 4.58 -4.51 -18.08
CA ILE A 75 3.95 -5.06 -16.88
C ILE A 75 2.71 -5.85 -17.32
N ALA A 76 2.76 -7.18 -17.19
CA ALA A 76 1.65 -8.05 -17.55
C ALA A 76 0.68 -8.26 -16.37
N ILE A 77 1.18 -8.28 -15.14
CA ILE A 77 0.41 -8.57 -13.93
C ILE A 77 0.84 -7.62 -12.80
N ARG A 78 -0.12 -6.93 -12.20
CA ARG A 78 0.05 -6.25 -10.90
C ARG A 78 -0.53 -7.11 -9.79
N VAL A 79 0.24 -7.39 -8.74
CA VAL A 79 -0.23 -8.18 -7.60
C VAL A 79 -0.65 -7.25 -6.47
N HIS A 80 -1.95 -7.22 -6.20
CA HIS A 80 -2.54 -6.45 -5.11
C HIS A 80 -3.04 -7.39 -4.00
N ARG A 81 -2.91 -6.94 -2.75
CA ARG A 81 -3.38 -7.64 -1.55
C ARG A 81 -4.25 -6.70 -0.75
N THR A 82 -5.51 -7.07 -0.53
CA THR A 82 -6.43 -6.30 0.32
C THR A 82 -6.59 -6.97 1.67
N PHE A 83 -6.49 -6.17 2.74
CA PHE A 83 -6.63 -6.62 4.12
C PHE A 83 -7.79 -5.88 4.78
N SER A 84 -8.66 -6.63 5.46
CA SER A 84 -9.60 -6.08 6.46
C SER A 84 -8.83 -5.68 7.72
N LEU A 85 -9.30 -4.68 8.46
CA LEU A 85 -8.72 -4.33 9.77
C LEU A 85 -8.86 -5.43 10.83
N GLU A 86 -9.71 -6.42 10.57
CA GLU A 86 -9.92 -7.59 11.43
C GLU A 86 -8.88 -8.69 11.22
N THR A 87 -7.94 -8.54 10.28
CA THR A 87 -6.91 -9.56 10.05
C THR A 87 -6.01 -9.74 11.26
N SER A 88 -5.66 -10.99 11.56
CA SER A 88 -4.70 -11.34 12.62
C SER A 88 -3.23 -11.22 12.19
N LEU A 89 -2.97 -10.77 10.96
CA LEU A 89 -1.61 -10.52 10.48
C LEU A 89 -0.98 -9.33 11.20
N MET A 90 0.32 -9.45 11.43
CA MET A 90 1.13 -8.38 12.00
C MET A 90 1.81 -7.60 10.89
N PHE A 91 1.81 -6.28 11.00
CA PHE A 91 2.42 -5.38 10.03
C PHE A 91 3.64 -4.68 10.62
N THR A 92 4.53 -4.22 9.74
CA THR A 92 5.68 -3.38 10.09
C THR A 92 5.92 -2.37 8.98
N ILE A 93 6.15 -1.10 9.35
CA ILE A 93 6.57 -0.06 8.41
C ILE A 93 8.01 -0.33 7.99
N VAL A 94 8.20 -0.58 6.69
CA VAL A 94 9.52 -0.77 6.08
C VAL A 94 10.07 0.55 5.58
N GLU A 95 9.21 1.36 4.96
CA GLU A 95 9.60 2.63 4.33
C GLU A 95 8.40 3.58 4.32
N ARG A 96 8.63 4.86 4.60
CA ARG A 96 7.63 5.92 4.46
C ARG A 96 7.87 6.70 3.18
N PRO A 97 6.82 7.26 2.56
CA PRO A 97 7.02 8.16 1.43
C PRO A 97 7.84 9.38 1.88
N ALA A 98 8.76 9.83 1.03
CA ALA A 98 9.65 10.94 1.35
C ALA A 98 8.88 12.27 1.41
N VAL A 99 9.15 13.11 2.41
CA VAL A 99 8.60 14.48 2.43
C VAL A 99 9.04 15.21 1.16
N GLY A 100 8.11 15.91 0.51
CA GLY A 100 8.31 16.58 -0.76
C GLY A 100 8.12 15.68 -2.00
N SER A 101 7.91 14.37 -1.81
CA SER A 101 7.43 13.48 -2.89
C SER A 101 5.97 13.79 -3.24
N CYS A 102 5.49 13.28 -4.37
CA CYS A 102 4.11 13.49 -4.83
C CYS A 102 3.46 12.16 -5.17
N ARG A 103 2.30 11.91 -4.57
CA ARG A 103 1.40 10.80 -4.87
C ARG A 103 0.61 11.13 -6.12
N VAL A 104 0.48 10.14 -7.01
CA VAL A 104 -0.37 10.20 -8.19
C VAL A 104 -1.47 9.15 -8.04
N PHE A 105 -2.70 9.61 -7.90
CA PHE A 105 -3.89 8.78 -7.87
C PHE A 105 -4.53 8.69 -9.25
N ASP A 106 -5.14 7.55 -9.58
CA ASP A 106 -5.76 7.34 -10.89
C ASP A 106 -7.03 8.19 -11.14
N ARG A 107 -7.70 8.57 -10.05
CA ARG A 107 -8.98 9.31 -10.04
C ARG A 107 -9.16 10.05 -8.70
N PRO A 108 -10.14 10.95 -8.56
CA PRO A 108 -10.53 11.52 -7.27
C PRO A 108 -11.38 10.57 -6.41
N GLY A 109 -11.31 10.73 -5.08
CA GLY A 109 -12.21 10.11 -4.09
C GLY A 109 -11.66 8.86 -3.40
N ASP A 110 -12.41 8.34 -2.43
CA ASP A 110 -11.97 7.30 -1.47
C ASP A 110 -11.66 5.93 -2.10
N SER A 111 -12.02 5.73 -3.37
CA SER A 111 -11.73 4.49 -4.11
C SER A 111 -10.52 4.62 -5.05
N ALA A 112 -9.82 5.77 -5.02
CA ALA A 112 -8.66 6.01 -5.84
C ALA A 112 -7.48 5.10 -5.47
N ASP A 113 -6.79 4.60 -6.50
CA ASP A 113 -5.58 3.81 -6.33
C ASP A 113 -4.36 4.71 -6.59
N LEU A 114 -3.38 4.69 -5.68
CA LEU A 114 -2.05 5.25 -5.92
C LEU A 114 -1.40 4.46 -7.05
N VAL A 115 -1.17 5.11 -8.18
CA VAL A 115 -0.55 4.50 -9.37
C VAL A 115 0.92 4.84 -9.52
N HIS A 116 1.36 5.95 -8.92
CA HIS A 116 2.75 6.36 -8.92
C HIS A 116 3.09 7.20 -7.68
N LEU A 117 4.32 7.07 -7.19
CA LEU A 117 4.89 7.93 -6.15
C LEU A 117 6.15 8.58 -6.73
N ALA A 118 6.02 9.83 -7.16
CA ALA A 118 7.10 10.59 -7.76
C ALA A 118 7.94 11.28 -6.70
N THR A 119 9.21 11.57 -7.00
CA THR A 119 10.12 12.27 -6.07
C THR A 119 9.76 13.73 -5.84
N SER A 120 8.90 14.31 -6.67
CA SER A 120 8.36 15.67 -6.54
C SER A 120 7.10 15.83 -7.38
N ARG A 121 6.33 16.91 -7.15
CA ARG A 121 5.19 17.27 -8.01
C ARG A 121 5.58 17.43 -9.46
N LYS A 122 6.69 18.12 -9.74
CA LYS A 122 7.20 18.28 -11.12
C LYS A 122 7.47 16.93 -11.79
N ALA A 123 8.11 16.01 -11.07
CA ALA A 123 8.35 14.67 -11.59
C ALA A 123 7.04 13.88 -11.82
N ALA A 124 6.01 14.10 -10.99
CA ALA A 124 4.69 13.50 -11.21
C ALA A 124 4.00 14.05 -12.47
N GLU A 125 4.06 15.36 -12.69
CA GLU A 125 3.53 16.00 -13.90
C GLU A 125 4.23 15.49 -15.16
N GLU A 126 5.58 15.43 -15.14
CA GLU A 126 6.37 14.85 -16.23
C GLU A 126 5.98 13.39 -16.48
N TRP A 127 5.83 12.58 -15.44
CA TRP A 127 5.38 11.21 -15.55
C TRP A 127 4.00 11.10 -16.22
N LEU A 128 3.03 11.94 -15.84
CA LEU A 128 1.69 11.94 -16.44
C LEU A 128 1.67 12.27 -17.94
N THR A 129 2.66 13.01 -18.47
CA THR A 129 2.72 13.29 -19.92
C THR A 129 2.86 12.03 -20.78
N THR A 130 3.38 10.95 -20.20
CA THR A 130 3.63 9.68 -20.88
C THR A 130 2.76 8.54 -20.36
N HIS A 131 1.89 8.80 -19.37
CA HIS A 131 1.06 7.79 -18.71
C HIS A 131 -0.42 8.20 -18.76
N GLY A 132 -1.25 7.33 -19.34
CA GLY A 132 -2.66 7.62 -19.63
C GLY A 132 -3.59 7.61 -18.41
N TYR A 133 -3.46 8.61 -17.54
CA TYR A 133 -4.34 8.85 -16.39
C TYR A 133 -5.04 10.21 -16.51
N PRO A 134 -6.12 10.32 -17.33
CA PRO A 134 -6.76 11.61 -17.65
C PRO A 134 -7.45 12.26 -16.46
N SER A 135 -7.80 11.49 -15.43
CA SER A 135 -8.45 11.96 -14.20
C SER A 135 -7.51 11.97 -13.00
N ALA A 136 -6.20 11.95 -13.23
CA ALA A 136 -5.22 11.82 -12.16
C ALA A 136 -5.32 12.97 -11.15
N VAL A 137 -5.09 12.64 -9.87
CA VAL A 137 -5.00 13.62 -8.79
C VAL A 137 -3.60 13.55 -8.19
N LEU A 138 -2.99 14.73 -8.01
CA LEU A 138 -1.65 14.89 -7.45
C LEU A 138 -1.71 15.40 -6.02
N GLU A 139 -1.13 14.65 -5.09
CA GLU A 139 -1.07 15.02 -3.67
C GLU A 139 0.37 15.01 -3.16
N ASP A 140 0.81 16.14 -2.59
CA ASP A 140 2.16 16.27 -2.05
C ASP A 140 2.28 15.61 -0.68
N VAL A 141 3.43 14.97 -0.43
CA VAL A 141 3.76 14.35 0.85
C VAL A 141 4.35 15.41 1.77
N THR A 142 3.62 15.78 2.82
CA THR A 142 4.00 16.90 3.69
C THR A 142 4.83 16.46 4.90
N ALA A 143 5.55 17.39 5.53
CA ALA A 143 6.30 17.08 6.75
C ALA A 143 5.36 16.74 7.92
N ASP A 144 4.25 17.46 8.02
CA ASP A 144 3.29 17.33 9.13
C ASP A 144 2.59 15.97 9.11
N GLU A 145 2.20 15.45 7.93
CA GLU A 145 1.59 14.12 7.84
C GLU A 145 2.56 13.00 8.26
N ILE A 146 3.84 13.13 7.90
CA ILE A 146 4.86 12.13 8.24
C ILE A 146 5.22 12.21 9.72
N ALA A 147 5.27 13.43 10.27
CA ALA A 147 5.48 13.64 11.70
C ALA A 147 4.32 13.06 12.54
N ALA A 148 3.07 13.28 12.11
CA ALA A 148 1.89 12.74 12.77
C ALA A 148 1.93 11.20 12.83
N ASP A 149 2.24 10.53 11.72
CA ASP A 149 2.35 9.07 11.67
C ASP A 149 3.46 8.51 12.58
N VAL A 150 4.60 9.20 12.70
CA VAL A 150 5.69 8.76 13.59
C VAL A 150 5.27 8.83 15.06
N VAL A 151 4.49 9.82 15.45
CA VAL A 151 3.97 9.96 16.81
C VAL A 151 2.96 8.86 17.10
N GLU A 152 2.02 8.61 16.19
CA GLU A 152 0.98 7.59 16.35
C GLU A 152 1.56 6.17 16.37
N GLY A 153 2.56 5.91 15.51
CA GLY A 153 3.31 4.64 15.50
C GLY A 153 4.18 4.40 16.73
N ARG A 154 4.54 5.45 17.49
CA ARG A 154 5.24 5.32 18.79
C ARG A 154 4.27 5.20 19.96
N ALA A 155 3.14 5.90 19.92
CA ALA A 155 2.14 5.85 20.99
C ALA A 155 1.43 4.48 21.08
N ALA A 156 1.47 3.69 20.01
CA ALA A 156 0.80 2.40 19.91
C ALA A 156 1.73 1.17 19.91
N ALA A 157 3.02 1.35 20.25
CA ALA A 157 4.03 0.29 20.34
C ALA A 157 4.20 -0.24 21.76
#